data_AF-A0A094C7G9-F1
#
_entry.id   AF-A0A094C7G9-F1
#
_cell.length_a   1.000
_cell.length_b   1.000
_cell.length_c   1.000
_cell.angle_alpha   90.00
_cell.angle_beta   90.00
_cell.angle_gamma   90.00
#
_symmetry.space_group_name_H-M   'P 1'
#
loop_
_entity.id
_entity.type
_entity.pdbx_description
1 polymer ?
#
loop_
_entity_poly.entity_id
_entity_poly.type
_entity_poly.pdbx_seq_one_letter_code
_entity_poly.pdbx_strand_id
1 'polypeptide(L)'
;MSSAAAVAGLGIKDLGFVYFDAHDDLDSPDVNENGYFDAMGLSMLRGESWKTLMNTVPGHHPMELRDKFVYCGLRDLSEVQRQRVADVGMDVIWGDATKKVDFKAALEAVLERKNFSPSLVHLDLDVLDESLGNVNDYPSPGGLHEEELVACLGLVLKKVTPTSLTVCSFDPDTGDGDKIAKIGIRTIITFLKGMQETKALSGNN
;
A
#
# COMPACT_ATOMS: atom_id res chain seq x y z
N MET A 1 7.41 1.48 -6.53
CA MET A 1 7.64 2.61 -7.50
C MET A 1 6.39 3.39 -7.90
N SER A 2 5.29 2.71 -8.20
CA SER A 2 4.02 3.32 -8.67
C SER A 2 3.53 4.46 -7.77
N SER A 3 3.66 4.31 -6.44
CA SER A 3 3.34 5.34 -5.44
C SER A 3 4.13 6.63 -5.61
N ALA A 4 5.45 6.56 -5.87
CA ALA A 4 6.28 7.74 -6.03
C ALA A 4 5.86 8.57 -7.25
N ALA A 5 5.52 7.90 -8.35
CA ALA A 5 4.99 8.56 -9.55
C ALA A 5 3.60 9.16 -9.31
N ALA A 6 2.71 8.43 -8.64
CA ALA A 6 1.37 8.92 -8.31
C ALA A 6 1.43 10.17 -7.43
N VAL A 7 2.28 10.19 -6.40
CA VAL A 7 2.51 11.38 -5.56
C VAL A 7 2.98 12.57 -6.39
N ALA A 8 4.00 12.36 -7.23
CA ALA A 8 4.54 13.42 -8.08
C ALA A 8 3.48 14.01 -9.02
N GLY A 9 2.62 13.15 -9.59
CA GLY A 9 1.51 13.56 -10.46
C GLY A 9 0.37 14.28 -9.72
N LEU A 10 0.07 13.88 -8.48
CA LEU A 10 -0.96 14.53 -7.64
C LEU A 10 -0.54 15.93 -7.18
N GLY A 11 0.75 16.13 -6.87
CA GLY A 11 1.27 17.41 -6.41
C GLY A 11 0.71 17.90 -5.06
N ILE A 12 0.13 16.98 -4.27
CA ILE A 12 -0.45 17.27 -2.95
C ILE A 12 0.65 17.17 -1.90
N LYS A 13 0.95 18.29 -1.21
CA LYS A 13 2.04 18.35 -0.22
C LYS A 13 1.74 17.63 1.10
N ASP A 14 0.51 17.74 1.59
CA ASP A 14 0.08 17.14 2.87
C ASP A 14 -0.74 15.87 2.61
N LEU A 15 -0.17 14.95 1.83
CA LEU A 15 -0.81 13.70 1.45
C LEU A 15 -0.55 12.62 2.51
N GLY A 16 -1.60 11.95 2.96
CA GLY A 16 -1.52 10.73 3.75
C GLY A 16 -1.49 9.47 2.89
N PHE A 17 -1.17 8.34 3.52
CA PHE A 17 -1.00 7.06 2.88
C PHE A 17 -1.68 5.98 3.70
N VAL A 18 -2.56 5.22 3.05
CA VAL A 18 -3.02 3.92 3.55
C VAL A 18 -2.47 2.88 2.60
N TYR A 19 -1.50 2.11 3.08
CA TYR A 19 -0.64 1.25 2.26
C TYR A 19 -0.90 -0.21 2.58
N PHE A 20 -1.58 -0.91 1.68
CA PHE A 20 -1.82 -2.34 1.78
C PHE A 20 -0.71 -3.06 1.04
N ASP A 21 0.17 -3.74 1.76
CA ASP A 21 1.35 -4.40 1.22
C ASP A 21 1.87 -5.46 2.21
N ALA A 22 2.49 -6.53 1.70
CA ALA A 22 3.23 -7.51 2.50
C ALA A 22 4.65 -7.03 2.86
N HIS A 23 5.24 -6.17 2.02
CA HIS A 23 6.62 -5.68 2.07
C HIS A 23 6.70 -4.18 2.40
N ASP A 24 7.89 -3.70 2.73
CA ASP A 24 8.06 -2.32 3.23
C ASP A 24 8.31 -1.28 2.14
N ASP A 25 8.70 -1.67 0.92
CA ASP A 25 9.10 -0.77 -0.17
C ASP A 25 10.18 0.28 0.20
N LEU A 26 10.92 0.07 1.28
CA LEU A 26 11.88 1.02 1.84
C LEU A 26 13.33 0.67 1.51
N ASP A 27 13.61 -0.36 0.74
CA ASP A 27 14.97 -0.71 0.39
C ASP A 27 15.70 0.44 -0.30
N SER A 28 17.01 0.53 -0.09
CA SER A 28 17.92 1.38 -0.87
C SER A 28 18.79 0.53 -1.77
N PRO A 29 19.37 1.10 -2.85
CA PRO A 29 20.26 0.36 -3.74
C PRO A 29 21.43 -0.34 -3.03
N ASP A 30 21.87 0.21 -1.90
CA ASP A 30 22.99 -0.32 -1.12
C ASP A 30 22.64 -1.57 -0.27
N VAL A 31 21.35 -1.83 -0.02
CA VAL A 31 20.89 -2.94 0.85
C VAL A 31 19.98 -3.96 0.15
N ASN A 32 19.48 -3.63 -1.03
CA ASN A 32 18.62 -4.54 -1.78
C ASN A 32 19.42 -5.72 -2.33
N GLU A 33 19.03 -6.94 -1.96
CA GLU A 33 19.80 -8.15 -2.27
C GLU A 33 19.36 -8.86 -3.56
N ASN A 34 18.10 -8.67 -3.96
CA ASN A 34 17.48 -9.39 -5.09
C ASN A 34 17.42 -8.59 -6.40
N GLY A 35 17.80 -7.31 -6.37
CA GLY A 35 17.72 -6.40 -7.52
C GLY A 35 16.30 -5.95 -7.87
N TYR A 36 15.30 -6.27 -7.03
CA TYR A 36 13.90 -5.95 -7.30
C TYR A 36 13.66 -4.46 -7.07
N PHE A 37 13.61 -3.71 -8.18
CA PHE A 37 13.57 -2.26 -8.16
C PHE A 37 12.30 -1.68 -7.50
N ASP A 38 11.19 -2.44 -7.51
CA ASP A 38 9.93 -1.95 -6.96
C ASP A 38 9.97 -1.77 -5.43
N ALA A 39 10.77 -2.60 -4.76
CA ALA A 39 11.04 -2.59 -3.30
C ALA A 39 11.70 -1.29 -2.79
N MET A 40 12.00 -0.33 -3.67
CA MET A 40 12.62 0.95 -3.33
C MET A 40 11.65 2.13 -3.45
N GLY A 41 10.36 1.88 -3.75
CA GLY A 41 9.39 2.92 -4.06
C GLY A 41 9.25 4.00 -2.98
N LEU A 42 9.23 3.61 -1.71
CA LEU A 42 9.09 4.54 -0.59
C LEU A 42 10.41 5.19 -0.21
N SER A 43 11.55 4.53 -0.36
CA SER A 43 12.86 5.18 -0.16
C SER A 43 13.13 6.26 -1.23
N MET A 44 12.70 6.04 -2.47
CA MET A 44 12.69 7.07 -3.51
C MET A 44 11.76 8.24 -3.14
N LEU A 45 10.54 7.94 -2.68
CA LEU A 45 9.58 8.96 -2.26
C LEU A 45 10.10 9.82 -1.09
N ARG A 46 10.85 9.20 -0.17
CA ARG A 46 11.52 9.89 0.96
C ARG A 46 12.78 10.66 0.55
N GLY A 47 13.18 10.60 -0.73
CA GLY A 47 14.40 11.24 -1.23
C GLY A 47 15.70 10.58 -0.73
N GLU A 48 15.63 9.31 -0.35
CA GLU A 48 16.76 8.53 0.17
C GLU A 48 17.50 7.79 -0.95
N SER A 49 16.76 7.33 -1.97
CA SER A 49 17.29 6.52 -3.08
C SER A 49 17.21 7.25 -4.42
N TRP A 50 18.17 6.95 -5.31
CA TRP A 50 18.21 7.46 -6.70
C TRP A 50 18.08 8.99 -6.82
N LYS A 51 18.57 9.74 -5.83
CA LYS A 51 18.33 11.18 -5.63
C LYS A 51 18.48 12.03 -6.89
N THR A 52 19.58 11.84 -7.64
CA THR A 52 19.82 12.59 -8.88
C THR A 52 18.77 12.31 -9.94
N LEU A 53 18.36 11.05 -10.11
CA LEU A 53 17.31 10.67 -11.07
C LEU A 53 15.94 11.15 -10.60
N MET A 54 15.61 10.97 -9.32
CA MET A 54 14.35 11.42 -8.75
C MET A 54 14.16 12.94 -8.86
N ASN A 55 15.22 13.73 -8.74
CA ASN A 55 15.19 15.18 -8.96
C ASN A 55 14.88 15.58 -10.40
N THR A 56 14.95 14.66 -11.38
CA THR A 56 14.54 14.94 -12.77
C THR A 56 13.06 14.66 -13.01
N VAL A 57 12.37 14.00 -12.09
CA VAL A 57 10.95 13.66 -12.21
C VAL A 57 10.10 14.91 -11.90
N PRO A 58 9.28 15.41 -12.85
CA PRO A 58 8.43 16.58 -12.60
C PRO A 58 7.47 16.34 -11.42
N GLY A 59 7.39 17.31 -10.50
CA GLY A 59 6.50 17.24 -9.33
C GLY A 59 7.06 16.44 -8.15
N HIS A 60 8.14 15.69 -8.33
CA HIS A 60 8.77 14.97 -7.22
C HIS A 60 9.36 15.94 -6.19
N HIS A 61 9.09 15.63 -4.93
CA HIS A 61 9.70 16.25 -3.77
C HIS A 61 9.78 15.22 -2.65
N PRO A 62 10.88 15.17 -1.86
CA PRO A 62 10.98 14.25 -0.73
C PRO A 62 9.84 14.46 0.28
N MET A 63 9.25 13.37 0.75
CA MET A 63 8.16 13.39 1.73
C MET A 63 8.59 12.82 3.09
N GLU A 64 8.10 13.43 4.16
CA GLU A 64 8.15 12.84 5.51
C GLU A 64 6.89 11.99 5.74
N LEU A 65 7.07 10.76 6.22
CA LEU A 65 6.02 9.75 6.27
C LEU A 65 5.60 9.37 7.70
N ARG A 66 6.39 9.69 8.73
CA ARG A 66 6.17 9.30 10.14
C ARG A 66 4.73 9.40 10.64
N ASP A 67 4.06 10.52 10.38
CA ASP A 67 2.70 10.77 10.88
C ASP A 67 1.62 10.78 9.79
N LYS A 68 2.00 10.39 8.58
CA LYS A 68 1.14 10.43 7.39
C LYS A 68 1.00 9.07 6.74
N PHE A 69 1.51 8.01 7.33
CA PHE A 69 1.58 6.71 6.70
C PHE A 69 1.15 5.60 7.65
N VAL A 70 0.27 4.72 7.17
CA VAL A 70 -0.07 3.45 7.83
C VAL A 70 0.07 2.29 6.85
N TYR A 71 0.85 1.28 7.24
CA TYR A 71 0.84 -0.03 6.58
C TYR A 71 -0.28 -0.90 7.12
N CYS A 72 -0.90 -1.68 6.23
CA CYS A 72 -1.85 -2.72 6.57
C CYS A 72 -1.50 -4.03 5.86
N GLY A 73 -1.06 -5.04 6.61
CA GLY A 73 -0.68 -6.35 6.07
C GLY A 73 0.82 -6.64 6.06
N LEU A 74 1.65 -5.69 6.51
CA LEU A 74 3.10 -5.79 6.50
C LEU A 74 3.58 -7.02 7.28
N ARG A 75 4.35 -7.91 6.66
CA ARG A 75 4.72 -9.19 7.30
C ARG A 75 5.97 -9.86 6.76
N ASP A 76 6.35 -9.62 5.51
CA ASP A 76 7.53 -10.23 4.89
C ASP A 76 8.72 -9.26 4.85
N LEU A 77 9.53 -9.31 5.90
CA LEU A 77 10.65 -8.38 6.12
C LEU A 77 11.77 -9.08 6.88
N SER A 78 12.99 -8.81 6.45
CA SER A 78 14.20 -9.03 7.25
C SER A 78 14.22 -8.18 8.52
N GLU A 79 15.10 -8.50 9.46
CA GLU A 79 15.27 -7.71 10.69
C GLU A 79 15.68 -6.26 10.40
N VAL A 80 16.53 -6.05 9.38
CA VAL A 80 17.00 -4.72 8.97
C VAL A 80 15.85 -3.87 8.41
N GLN A 81 15.00 -4.45 7.58
CA GLN A 81 13.80 -3.80 7.03
C GLN A 81 12.81 -3.44 8.14
N ARG A 82 12.55 -4.35 9.09
CA ARG A 82 11.70 -4.06 10.26
C ARG A 82 12.24 -2.90 11.10
N GLN A 83 13.55 -2.87 11.34
CA GLN A 83 14.18 -1.77 12.07
C GLN A 83 14.03 -0.44 11.31
N ARG A 84 14.20 -0.46 9.98
CA ARG A 84 14.02 0.73 9.14
C ARG A 84 12.61 1.31 9.24
N VAL A 85 11.57 0.47 9.16
CA VAL A 85 10.17 0.88 9.36
C VAL A 85 9.98 1.54 10.74
N ALA A 86 10.55 0.94 11.80
CA ALA A 86 10.48 1.47 13.16
C ALA A 86 11.20 2.82 13.32
N ASP A 87 12.38 2.98 12.70
CA ASP A 87 13.17 4.21 12.77
C ASP A 87 12.46 5.38 12.09
N VAL A 88 11.82 5.11 10.95
CA VAL A 88 10.97 6.09 10.25
C VAL A 88 9.75 6.47 11.12
N GLY A 89 9.20 5.52 11.86
CA GLY A 89 8.11 5.74 12.82
C GLY A 89 6.73 5.73 12.20
N MET A 90 6.53 4.95 11.12
CA MET A 90 5.23 4.74 10.48
C MET A 90 4.31 3.87 11.36
N ASP A 91 2.99 4.07 11.25
CA ASP A 91 2.04 3.14 11.86
C ASP A 91 2.02 1.83 11.05
N VAL A 92 1.95 0.69 11.75
CA VAL A 92 1.99 -0.63 11.12
C VAL A 92 0.94 -1.54 11.72
N ILE A 93 0.15 -2.18 10.85
CA ILE A 93 -0.69 -3.32 11.18
C ILE A 93 -0.02 -4.55 10.59
N TRP A 94 0.65 -5.29 11.48
CA TRP A 94 1.41 -6.48 11.11
C TRP A 94 0.49 -7.64 10.74
N GLY A 95 0.81 -8.33 9.64
CA GLY A 95 0.31 -9.67 9.36
C GLY A 95 1.11 -10.74 10.13
N ASP A 96 0.56 -11.95 10.21
CA ASP A 96 1.18 -13.05 10.95
C ASP A 96 0.73 -14.40 10.37
N ALA A 97 1.68 -15.21 9.91
CA ALA A 97 1.40 -16.53 9.33
C ALA A 97 0.92 -17.57 10.36
N THR A 98 1.14 -17.32 11.64
CA THR A 98 0.84 -18.24 12.75
C THR A 98 -0.42 -17.88 13.53
N LYS A 99 -0.85 -16.62 13.45
CA LYS A 99 -1.96 -16.09 14.23
C LYS A 99 -2.86 -15.22 13.38
N LYS A 100 -4.18 -15.46 13.47
CA LYS A 100 -5.17 -14.60 12.81
C LYS A 100 -5.11 -13.18 13.37
N VAL A 101 -5.01 -12.21 12.46
CA VAL A 101 -5.04 -10.77 12.75
C VAL A 101 -6.41 -10.21 12.37
N ASP A 102 -6.98 -9.36 13.23
CA ASP A 102 -8.17 -8.57 12.88
C ASP A 102 -7.72 -7.26 12.24
N PHE A 103 -7.37 -7.32 10.95
CA PHE A 103 -6.85 -6.19 10.19
C PHE A 103 -7.78 -4.98 10.21
N LYS A 104 -9.09 -5.23 10.13
CA LYS A 104 -10.10 -4.17 10.09
C LYS A 104 -10.15 -3.41 11.42
N ALA A 105 -10.22 -4.12 12.55
CA ALA A 105 -10.25 -3.47 13.86
C ALA A 105 -8.94 -2.73 14.16
N ALA A 106 -7.80 -3.31 13.77
CA ALA A 106 -6.50 -2.66 13.93
C ALA A 106 -6.38 -1.40 13.07
N LEU A 107 -6.84 -1.44 11.83
CA LEU A 107 -6.89 -0.28 10.95
C LEU A 107 -7.82 0.80 11.50
N GLU A 108 -9.00 0.43 12.01
CA GLU A 108 -9.94 1.38 12.62
C GLU A 108 -9.31 2.14 13.79
N ALA A 109 -8.61 1.44 14.68
CA ALA A 109 -7.93 2.06 15.81
C ALA A 109 -6.85 3.07 15.38
N VAL A 110 -6.13 2.83 14.28
CA VAL A 110 -5.14 3.78 13.74
C VAL A 110 -5.83 4.99 13.10
N LEU A 111 -6.84 4.76 12.26
CA LEU A 111 -7.60 5.80 11.58
C LEU A 111 -8.43 6.68 12.53
N GLU A 112 -8.72 6.22 13.74
CA GLU A 112 -9.34 7.03 14.80
C GLU A 112 -8.37 7.95 15.54
N ARG A 113 -7.09 7.58 15.57
CA ARG A 113 -6.04 8.33 16.28
C ARG A 113 -5.38 9.39 15.41
N LYS A 114 -5.27 9.16 14.10
CA LYS A 114 -4.55 10.03 13.16
C LYS A 114 -5.39 10.32 11.91
N ASN A 115 -5.20 11.50 11.33
CA ASN A 115 -5.84 11.89 10.07
C ASN A 115 -4.89 11.69 8.88
N PHE A 116 -5.29 10.85 7.94
CA PHE A 116 -4.56 10.55 6.71
C PHE A 116 -5.18 11.23 5.46
N SER A 117 -6.16 12.12 5.63
CA SER A 117 -6.82 12.81 4.50
C SER A 117 -6.10 14.11 4.11
N PRO A 118 -5.98 14.43 2.81
CA PRO A 118 -6.26 13.56 1.64
C PRO A 118 -5.28 12.38 1.56
N SER A 119 -5.72 11.23 1.08
CA SER A 119 -4.89 10.01 1.08
C SER A 119 -4.65 9.44 -0.30
N LEU A 120 -3.43 8.99 -0.58
CA LEU A 120 -3.20 7.93 -1.55
C LEU A 120 -3.53 6.59 -0.88
N VAL A 121 -4.34 5.77 -1.54
CA VAL A 121 -4.55 4.37 -1.16
C VAL A 121 -3.69 3.52 -2.08
N HIS A 122 -2.76 2.77 -1.51
CA HIS A 122 -1.93 1.84 -2.24
C HIS A 122 -2.41 0.43 -1.95
N LEU A 123 -2.66 -0.34 -3.00
CA LEU A 123 -3.03 -1.74 -2.94
C LEU A 123 -2.00 -2.54 -3.72
N ASP A 124 -1.00 -3.03 -3.01
CA ASP A 124 -0.21 -4.14 -3.49
C ASP A 124 -1.05 -5.42 -3.35
N LEU A 125 -1.18 -6.20 -4.44
CA LEU A 125 -2.00 -7.40 -4.39
C LEU A 125 -1.37 -8.52 -3.56
N ASP A 126 -0.05 -8.51 -3.32
CA ASP A 126 0.59 -9.51 -2.45
C ASP A 126 0.29 -9.31 -0.95
N VAL A 127 -0.44 -8.23 -0.61
CA VAL A 127 -1.07 -8.10 0.71
C VAL A 127 -2.08 -9.22 0.99
N LEU A 128 -2.63 -9.85 -0.06
CA LEU A 128 -3.53 -10.99 0.05
C LEU A 128 -2.80 -12.20 0.63
N ASP A 129 -3.54 -13.01 1.39
CA ASP A 129 -3.00 -14.28 1.87
C ASP A 129 -2.68 -15.23 0.70
N GLU A 130 -1.52 -15.88 0.75
CA GLU A 130 -1.05 -16.79 -0.30
C GLU A 130 -2.05 -17.93 -0.59
N SER A 131 -2.88 -18.32 0.38
CA SER A 131 -3.91 -19.36 0.17
C SER A 131 -4.98 -18.95 -0.86
N LEU A 132 -5.10 -17.66 -1.17
CA LEU A 132 -5.96 -17.15 -2.23
C LEU A 132 -5.38 -17.35 -3.63
N GLY A 133 -4.10 -17.69 -3.75
CA GLY A 133 -3.42 -17.96 -5.02
C GLY A 133 -2.15 -17.12 -5.17
N ASN A 134 -1.32 -17.50 -6.13
CA ASN A 134 -0.10 -16.77 -6.43
C ASN A 134 -0.43 -15.45 -7.13
N VAL A 135 0.01 -14.35 -6.52
CA VAL A 135 -0.13 -12.99 -7.08
C VAL A 135 1.08 -12.63 -7.94
N ASN A 136 2.26 -13.06 -7.51
CA ASN A 136 3.57 -12.86 -8.12
C ASN A 136 4.52 -14.00 -7.62
N ASP A 137 5.82 -13.90 -7.91
CA ASP A 137 6.84 -14.87 -7.50
C ASP A 137 7.27 -14.77 -6.01
N TYR A 138 6.66 -13.87 -5.22
CA TYR A 138 7.02 -13.55 -3.84
C TYR A 138 5.88 -13.89 -2.86
N PRO A 139 5.61 -15.18 -2.58
CA PRO A 139 4.51 -15.58 -1.71
C PRO A 139 4.74 -15.12 -0.27
N SER A 140 3.68 -14.56 0.34
CA SER A 140 3.70 -14.01 1.70
C SER A 140 2.52 -14.54 2.53
N PRO A 141 2.70 -15.59 3.37
CA PRO A 141 1.61 -16.13 4.19
C PRO A 141 1.17 -15.20 5.32
N GLY A 142 -0.07 -15.35 5.79
CA GLY A 142 -0.62 -14.57 6.92
C GLY A 142 -1.19 -13.22 6.50
N GLY A 143 -1.67 -13.13 5.26
CA GLY A 143 -2.20 -11.91 4.64
C GLY A 143 -3.70 -11.72 4.83
N LEU A 144 -4.25 -10.74 4.13
CA LEU A 144 -5.68 -10.46 4.15
C LEU A 144 -6.44 -11.44 3.25
N HIS A 145 -7.57 -11.94 3.73
CA HIS A 145 -8.54 -12.57 2.84
C HIS A 145 -9.36 -11.51 2.07
N GLU A 146 -9.99 -11.90 0.96
CA GLU A 146 -10.75 -10.98 0.11
C GLU A 146 -11.80 -10.16 0.89
N GLU A 147 -12.56 -10.81 1.76
CA GLU A 147 -13.59 -10.14 2.57
C GLU A 147 -12.98 -9.13 3.57
N GLU A 148 -11.81 -9.46 4.13
CA GLU A 148 -11.09 -8.59 5.07
C GLU A 148 -10.53 -7.36 4.35
N LEU A 149 -9.98 -7.55 3.16
CA LEU A 149 -9.51 -6.46 2.30
C LEU A 149 -10.65 -5.51 1.92
N VAL A 150 -11.77 -6.06 1.44
CA VAL A 150 -12.96 -5.26 1.10
C VAL A 150 -13.49 -4.50 2.32
N ALA A 151 -13.51 -5.14 3.49
CA ALA A 151 -13.94 -4.49 4.73
C ALA A 151 -13.00 -3.36 5.16
N CYS A 152 -11.68 -3.54 5.04
CA CYS A 152 -10.68 -2.51 5.32
C CYS A 152 -10.83 -1.32 4.36
N LEU A 153 -10.95 -1.57 3.06
CA LEU A 153 -11.15 -0.50 2.07
C LEU A 153 -12.47 0.25 2.28
N GLY A 154 -13.54 -0.47 2.63
CA GLY A 154 -14.81 0.16 3.02
C GLY A 154 -14.69 1.04 4.27
N LEU A 155 -13.82 0.68 5.21
CA LEU A 155 -13.50 1.50 6.39
C LEU A 155 -12.68 2.74 6.00
N VAL A 156 -11.67 2.59 5.15
CA VAL A 156 -10.87 3.70 4.60
C VAL A 156 -11.78 4.75 3.99
N LEU A 157 -12.74 4.36 3.14
CA LEU A 157 -13.68 5.28 2.51
C LEU A 157 -14.59 6.05 3.49
N LYS A 158 -14.79 5.52 4.71
CA LYS A 158 -15.61 6.17 5.74
C LYS A 158 -14.81 7.12 6.63
N LYS A 159 -13.51 6.86 6.81
CA LYS A 159 -12.66 7.55 7.79
C LYS A 159 -11.67 8.52 7.14
N VAL A 160 -11.32 8.31 5.87
CA VAL A 160 -10.40 9.17 5.13
C VAL A 160 -11.00 9.64 3.80
N THR A 161 -10.37 10.63 3.17
CA THR A 161 -10.70 11.09 1.82
C THR A 161 -9.63 10.63 0.82
N PRO A 162 -9.82 9.50 0.11
CA PRO A 162 -8.89 9.06 -0.91
C PRO A 162 -8.89 9.99 -2.11
N THR A 163 -7.70 10.32 -2.62
CA THR A 163 -7.48 11.07 -3.86
C THR A 163 -6.99 10.18 -5.00
N SER A 164 -6.48 8.99 -4.68
CA SER A 164 -6.00 8.03 -5.67
C SER A 164 -6.08 6.61 -5.12
N LEU A 165 -6.17 5.65 -6.05
CA LEU A 165 -5.97 4.23 -5.80
C LEU A 165 -4.87 3.74 -6.74
N THR A 166 -3.80 3.20 -6.17
CA THR A 166 -2.77 2.46 -6.91
C THR A 166 -3.01 0.97 -6.70
N VAL A 167 -2.98 0.18 -7.77
CA VAL A 167 -3.06 -1.29 -7.72
C VAL A 167 -1.87 -1.87 -8.47
N CYS A 168 -1.07 -2.73 -7.85
CA CYS A 168 0.20 -3.21 -8.40
C CYS A 168 0.57 -4.65 -7.98
N SER A 169 1.80 -5.05 -8.33
CA SER A 169 2.45 -6.35 -8.07
C SER A 169 1.69 -7.57 -8.58
N PHE A 170 0.89 -7.40 -9.63
CA PHE A 170 0.15 -8.49 -10.24
C PHE A 170 0.90 -9.08 -11.44
N ASP A 171 1.25 -10.36 -11.36
CA ASP A 171 1.74 -11.15 -12.47
C ASP A 171 0.70 -12.23 -12.87
N PRO A 172 0.03 -12.09 -14.02
CA PRO A 172 -1.00 -13.05 -14.46
C PRO A 172 -0.43 -14.43 -14.82
N ASP A 173 0.88 -14.56 -15.07
CA ASP A 173 1.49 -15.78 -15.61
C ASP A 173 1.93 -16.78 -14.51
N THR A 174 1.69 -16.46 -13.24
CA THR A 174 2.03 -17.29 -12.06
C THR A 174 1.08 -18.47 -11.80
N GLY A 175 0.12 -18.70 -12.70
CA GLY A 175 -0.80 -19.84 -12.70
C GLY A 175 -2.17 -19.58 -12.07
N ASP A 176 -2.26 -18.66 -11.09
CA ASP A 176 -3.52 -18.26 -10.44
C ASP A 176 -4.03 -16.89 -10.93
N GLY A 177 -3.46 -16.35 -12.01
CA GLY A 177 -3.73 -14.99 -12.51
C GLY A 177 -5.21 -14.65 -12.65
N ASP A 178 -6.01 -15.52 -13.26
CA ASP A 178 -7.47 -15.31 -13.41
C ASP A 178 -8.22 -15.20 -12.07
N LYS A 179 -7.78 -15.95 -11.06
CA LYS A 179 -8.38 -15.95 -9.72
C LYS A 179 -8.04 -14.65 -9.00
N ILE A 180 -6.77 -14.27 -8.99
CA ILE A 180 -6.29 -13.02 -8.39
C ILE A 180 -6.86 -11.80 -9.11
N ALA A 181 -6.90 -11.80 -10.44
CA ALA A 181 -7.50 -10.73 -11.23
C ALA A 181 -8.98 -10.51 -10.86
N LYS A 182 -9.76 -11.58 -10.63
CA LYS A 182 -11.16 -11.45 -10.19
C LYS A 182 -11.27 -10.76 -8.82
N ILE A 183 -10.39 -11.09 -7.88
CA ILE A 183 -10.33 -10.45 -6.55
C ILE A 183 -9.95 -8.98 -6.71
N GLY A 184 -8.89 -8.67 -7.47
CA GLY A 184 -8.44 -7.31 -7.74
C GLY A 184 -9.53 -6.46 -8.39
N ILE A 185 -10.17 -6.96 -9.46
CA ILE A 185 -11.29 -6.28 -10.15
C ILE A 185 -12.46 -6.04 -9.20
N ARG A 186 -12.86 -7.04 -8.40
CA ARG A 186 -13.97 -6.88 -7.44
C ARG A 186 -13.64 -5.83 -6.39
N THR A 187 -12.39 -5.82 -5.92
CA THR A 187 -11.89 -4.85 -4.95
C THR A 187 -11.93 -3.43 -5.51
N ILE A 188 -11.42 -3.23 -6.73
CA ILE A 188 -11.45 -1.95 -7.44
C ILE A 188 -12.89 -1.47 -7.63
N ILE A 189 -13.79 -2.34 -8.14
CA ILE A 189 -15.20 -1.98 -8.35
C ILE A 189 -15.86 -1.58 -7.05
N THR A 190 -15.61 -2.33 -5.97
CA THR A 190 -16.19 -2.05 -4.65
C THR A 190 -15.69 -0.70 -4.11
N PHE A 191 -14.39 -0.44 -4.22
CA PHE A 191 -13.80 0.81 -3.79
C PHE A 191 -14.38 2.01 -4.56
N LEU A 192 -14.44 1.93 -5.89
CA LEU A 192 -14.98 3.02 -6.73
C LEU A 192 -16.47 3.27 -6.48
N LYS A 193 -17.28 2.22 -6.30
CA LYS A 193 -18.69 2.36 -5.91
C LYS A 193 -18.82 3.07 -4.56
N GLY A 194 -18.02 2.66 -3.57
CA GLY A 194 -18.03 3.31 -2.26
C GLY A 194 -17.61 4.79 -2.33
N MET A 195 -16.65 5.15 -3.20
CA MET A 195 -16.29 6.55 -3.45
C MET A 195 -17.42 7.37 -4.08
N GLN A 196 -18.25 6.77 -4.95
CA GLN A 196 -19.44 7.44 -5.50
C GLN A 196 -20.49 7.69 -4.41
N GLU A 197 -20.71 6.71 -3.53
CA GLU A 197 -21.66 6.81 -2.42
C GLU A 197 -21.25 7.89 -1.40
N THR A 198 -19.94 8.03 -1.13
CA THR A 198 -19.39 9.10 -0.28
C THR A 198 -19.25 10.44 -0.98
N LYS A 199 -19.62 10.54 -2.26
CA LYS A 199 -19.47 11.72 -3.14
C LYS A 199 -18.02 12.19 -3.29
N ALA A 200 -17.04 11.34 -2.98
CA ALA A 200 -15.62 11.59 -3.23
C ALA A 200 -15.29 11.52 -4.73
N LEU A 201 -16.06 10.73 -5.49
CA LEU A 201 -16.07 10.74 -6.95
C LEU A 201 -17.42 11.28 -7.46
N SER A 202 -17.40 12.41 -8.16
CA SER A 202 -18.56 12.88 -8.92
C SER A 202 -18.64 12.10 -10.23
N GLY A 203 -19.67 11.27 -10.41
CA GLY A 203 -19.98 10.73 -11.72
C GLY A 203 -20.35 11.88 -12.66
N ASN A 204 -19.70 11.97 -13.82
CA ASN A 204 -20.28 12.72 -14.93
C ASN A 204 -21.49 11.90 -15.40
N ASN A 205 -22.69 12.37 -15.07
CA ASN A 205 -23.94 11.88 -15.66
C ASN A 205 -23.95 12.13 -17.17
#